data_AF-A0A3D2GL42-F1
#
_entry.id   AF-A0A3D2GL42-F1
#
_cell.length_a   1.000
_cell.length_b   1.000
_cell.length_c   1.000
_cell.angle_alpha   90.00
_cell.angle_beta   90.00
_cell.angle_gamma   90.00
#
_symmetry.space_group_name_H-M   'P 1'
#
loop_
_entity.id
_entity.type
_entity.pdbx_description
1 polymer ?
#
loop_
_entity_poly.entity_id
_entity_poly.type
_entity_poly.pdbx_seq_one_letter_code
_entity_poly.pdbx_strand_id
1 'polypeptide(L)'
;AESVAALDANFAHVTGYYSATNDVTYAAILASILADAGAYFEETRLGSFRVVQLPVPDNDDAVATMARVSVDNPAASGVIDLMDFRLQVPGDQAAANPVKSLTVKYRRNYRVMTGGDLGGDASLPPIDDVETPSTDPLNYDPVGGWEVRAALALDYAASDPVDDDTVAADYPLATDLEIETGLTTEAGAEALRDLLFARLKVERVFATAQVPNTDAGVDALRRGDVVTVTHPDFGFDTGKPMVVIGITRLGEGGASGGRVVELRLWG
;
A
#
# COMPACT_ATOMS: atom_id res chain seq x y z
N ALA A 1 2.34 21.10 34.76
CA ALA A 1 1.23 21.04 33.80
C ALA A 1 1.86 21.07 32.42
N GLU A 2 1.91 19.93 31.73
CA GLU A 2 2.44 19.90 30.36
C GLU A 2 1.50 20.76 29.49
N SER A 3 2.08 21.73 28.78
CA SER A 3 1.30 22.64 27.93
C SER A 3 0.69 21.83 26.78
N VAL A 4 -0.52 22.20 26.35
CA VAL A 4 -1.19 21.60 25.18
C VAL A 4 -0.26 21.55 23.95
N ALA A 5 0.56 22.58 23.75
CA ALA A 5 1.57 22.61 22.68
C ALA A 5 2.66 21.52 22.78
N ALA A 6 2.98 21.04 23.98
CA ALA A 6 3.92 19.94 24.19
C ALA A 6 3.27 18.57 23.95
N LEU A 7 1.95 18.47 24.14
CA LEU A 7 1.16 17.28 23.78
C LEU A 7 0.96 17.23 22.25
N ASP A 8 0.65 18.35 21.61
CA ASP A 8 0.46 18.42 20.15
C ASP A 8 1.77 18.14 19.39
N ALA A 9 2.93 18.56 19.92
CA ALA A 9 4.23 18.23 19.34
C ALA A 9 4.55 16.71 19.37
N ASN A 10 3.95 15.95 20.29
CA ASN A 10 4.11 14.50 20.37
C ASN A 10 3.17 13.75 19.41
N PHE A 11 2.16 14.41 18.85
CA PHE A 11 1.19 13.84 17.92
C PHE A 11 1.13 14.69 16.64
N ALA A 12 2.23 14.68 15.86
CA ALA A 12 2.40 15.48 14.65
C ALA A 12 1.42 15.15 13.50
N HIS A 13 0.60 14.12 13.65
CA HIS A 13 -0.35 13.67 12.65
C HIS A 13 -1.78 14.11 13.01
N VAL A 14 -2.48 14.72 12.05
CA VAL A 14 -3.86 15.17 12.22
C VAL A 14 -4.75 13.96 12.51
N THR A 15 -5.24 13.86 13.74
CA THR A 15 -6.19 12.81 14.13
C THR A 15 -7.57 13.17 13.57
N GLY A 16 -8.02 12.45 12.53
CA GLY A 16 -9.39 12.54 12.02
C GLY A 16 -10.36 11.67 12.81
N TYR A 17 -11.67 11.89 12.66
CA TYR A 17 -12.70 10.97 13.13
C TYR A 17 -13.50 10.44 11.93
N TYR A 18 -13.80 9.14 11.95
CA TYR A 18 -14.69 8.54 10.96
C TYR A 18 -16.13 8.63 11.46
N SER A 19 -17.02 9.23 10.68
CA SER A 19 -18.46 9.23 10.93
C SER A 19 -19.20 8.72 9.71
N ALA A 20 -19.98 7.65 9.88
CA ALA A 20 -20.88 7.14 8.84
C ALA A 20 -22.33 7.22 9.31
N THR A 21 -23.24 7.51 8.38
CA THR A 21 -24.70 7.55 8.59
C THR A 21 -25.37 6.19 8.47
N ASN A 22 -24.65 5.18 8.00
CA ASN A 22 -25.12 3.80 7.84
C ASN A 22 -24.37 2.87 8.79
N ASP A 23 -25.02 1.78 9.19
CA ASP A 23 -24.37 0.71 9.94
C ASP A 23 -23.31 0.04 9.06
N VAL A 24 -22.04 0.26 9.39
CA VAL A 24 -20.87 -0.33 8.71
C VAL A 24 -20.08 -1.13 9.74
N THR A 25 -19.54 -2.28 9.34
CA THR A 25 -18.69 -3.07 10.23
C THR A 25 -17.40 -2.31 10.52
N TYR A 26 -16.89 -2.40 11.75
CA TYR A 26 -15.61 -1.76 12.12
C TYR A 26 -14.47 -2.22 11.19
N ALA A 27 -14.53 -3.45 10.68
CA ALA A 27 -13.54 -4.00 9.75
C ALA A 27 -13.51 -3.24 8.41
N ALA A 28 -14.68 -2.90 7.87
CA ALA A 28 -14.76 -2.11 6.64
C ALA A 28 -14.27 -0.66 6.86
N ILE A 29 -14.51 -0.10 8.04
CA ILE A 29 -14.00 1.23 8.42
C ILE A 29 -12.48 1.24 8.54
N LEU A 30 -11.90 0.25 9.25
CA LEU A 30 -10.46 0.14 9.39
C LEU A 30 -9.79 -0.15 8.03
N ALA A 31 -10.39 -0.99 7.19
CA ALA A 31 -9.86 -1.26 5.86
C ALA A 31 -9.81 0.01 4.98
N SER A 32 -10.83 0.87 5.02
CA SER A 32 -10.81 2.11 4.23
C SER A 32 -9.76 3.10 4.73
N ILE A 33 -9.66 3.30 6.04
CA ILE A 33 -8.65 4.18 6.64
C ILE A 33 -7.23 3.68 6.35
N LEU A 34 -7.02 2.37 6.40
CA LEU A 34 -5.70 1.79 6.20
C LEU A 34 -5.33 1.65 4.72
N ALA A 35 -6.31 1.57 3.81
CA ALA A 35 -6.06 1.69 2.37
C ALA A 35 -5.40 3.03 2.03
N ASP A 36 -5.87 4.14 2.63
CA ASP A 36 -5.27 5.47 2.48
C ASP A 36 -3.84 5.57 3.05
N ALA A 37 -3.43 4.63 3.91
CA ALA A 37 -2.08 4.53 4.46
C ALA A 37 -1.23 3.42 3.79
N GLY A 38 -1.78 2.69 2.81
CA GLY A 38 -1.15 1.50 2.24
C GLY A 38 -0.81 0.45 3.31
N ALA A 39 -1.66 0.32 4.32
CA ALA A 39 -1.53 -0.56 5.47
C ALA A 39 -2.71 -1.54 5.54
N TYR A 40 -2.57 -2.58 6.35
CA TYR A 40 -3.66 -3.48 6.70
C TYR A 40 -3.71 -3.66 8.21
N PHE A 41 -4.84 -4.18 8.71
CA PHE A 41 -4.95 -4.54 10.11
C PHE A 41 -5.17 -6.04 10.28
N GLU A 42 -4.73 -6.54 11.42
CA GLU A 42 -5.06 -7.85 11.91
C GLU A 42 -5.73 -7.74 13.28
N GLU A 43 -6.82 -8.48 13.47
CA GLU A 43 -7.42 -8.69 14.78
C GLU A 43 -6.69 -9.83 15.50
N THR A 44 -6.13 -9.54 16.67
CA THR A 44 -5.52 -10.57 17.51
C THR A 44 -6.61 -11.34 18.26
N ARG A 45 -6.29 -12.55 18.72
CA ARG A 45 -7.19 -13.36 19.56
C ARG A 45 -7.63 -12.67 20.86
N LEU A 46 -6.99 -11.57 21.25
CA LEU A 46 -7.31 -10.77 22.43
C LEU A 46 -8.24 -9.59 22.12
N GLY A 47 -8.73 -9.47 20.88
CA GLY A 47 -9.58 -8.35 20.44
C GLY A 47 -8.83 -7.03 20.29
N SER A 48 -7.49 -7.06 20.20
CA SER A 48 -6.68 -5.89 19.85
C SER A 48 -6.38 -5.85 18.36
N PHE A 49 -6.29 -4.65 17.80
CA PHE A 49 -5.91 -4.45 16.40
C PHE A 49 -4.41 -4.20 16.29
N ARG A 50 -3.75 -4.91 15.37
CA ARG A 50 -2.39 -4.59 14.93
C ARG A 50 -2.46 -3.98 13.54
N VAL A 51 -1.99 -2.75 13.40
CA VAL A 51 -1.84 -2.11 12.09
C VAL A 51 -0.44 -2.41 11.57
N VAL A 52 -0.37 -2.88 10.32
CA VAL A 52 0.88 -3.24 9.66
C VAL A 52 0.93 -2.54 8.31
N GLN A 53 2.02 -1.83 8.08
CA GLN A 53 2.39 -1.34 6.77
C GLN A 53 3.56 -2.20 6.29
N LEU A 54 3.41 -2.92 5.17
CA LEU A 54 4.51 -3.74 4.65
C LEU A 54 5.58 -2.82 4.08
N PRO A 55 6.84 -2.89 4.56
CA PRO A 55 7.93 -2.19 3.90
C PRO A 55 8.12 -2.77 2.48
N VAL A 56 8.72 -1.98 1.58
CA VAL A 56 9.29 -2.56 0.37
C VAL A 56 10.41 -3.49 0.85
N PRO A 57 10.40 -4.80 0.52
CA PRO A 57 11.44 -5.70 0.98
C PRO A 57 12.79 -5.23 0.42
N ASP A 58 13.71 -4.86 1.31
CA ASP A 58 15.10 -4.54 0.98
C ASP A 58 16.04 -5.47 1.75
N ASN A 59 17.17 -5.81 1.14
CA ASN A 59 18.16 -6.69 1.77
C ASN A 59 18.79 -6.05 3.01
N ASP A 60 18.83 -4.72 3.09
CA ASP A 60 19.37 -4.00 4.25
C ASP A 60 18.47 -4.14 5.51
N ASP A 61 17.20 -4.53 5.34
CA ASP A 61 16.23 -4.72 6.43
C ASP A 61 16.06 -6.19 6.87
N ALA A 62 16.82 -7.12 6.27
CA ALA A 62 16.65 -8.54 6.51
C ALA A 62 17.06 -8.95 7.95
N VAL A 63 16.09 -9.47 8.72
CA VAL A 63 16.33 -9.94 10.10
C VAL A 63 16.86 -11.37 10.17
N ALA A 64 16.73 -12.12 9.07
CA ALA A 64 17.19 -13.50 8.98
C ALA A 64 17.45 -13.91 7.51
N THR A 65 18.31 -14.91 7.33
CA THR A 65 18.56 -15.54 6.03
C THR A 65 18.00 -16.97 6.06
N MET A 66 17.30 -17.34 4.99
CA MET A 66 16.75 -18.68 4.76
C MET A 66 17.46 -19.31 3.57
N ALA A 67 17.96 -20.53 3.74
CA ALA A 67 18.56 -21.28 2.65
C ALA A 67 18.28 -22.77 2.82
N ARG A 68 18.26 -23.51 1.71
CA ARG A 68 18.18 -24.96 1.75
C ARG A 68 19.51 -25.53 2.23
N VAL A 69 19.49 -26.20 3.38
CA VAL A 69 20.67 -26.88 3.89
C VAL A 69 20.82 -28.22 3.16
N SER A 70 22.01 -28.48 2.65
CA SER A 70 22.34 -29.77 2.03
C SER A 70 23.70 -30.24 2.50
N VAL A 71 24.04 -31.49 2.19
CA VAL A 71 25.37 -32.05 2.50
C VAL A 71 26.47 -31.24 1.80
N ASP A 72 26.16 -30.70 0.61
CA ASP A 72 27.07 -29.90 -0.21
C ASP A 72 27.04 -28.40 0.14
N ASN A 73 26.02 -27.95 0.90
CA ASN A 73 25.88 -26.58 1.40
C ASN A 73 25.39 -26.60 2.87
N PRO A 74 26.30 -26.84 3.83
CA PRO A 74 25.93 -26.90 5.24
C PRO A 74 25.48 -25.52 5.75
N ALA A 75 24.49 -25.51 6.64
CA ALA A 75 23.93 -24.28 7.20
C ALA A 75 25.04 -23.43 7.84
N ALA A 76 25.23 -22.20 7.37
CA ALA A 76 26.00 -21.22 8.13
C ALA A 76 25.25 -20.91 9.44
N SER A 77 26.00 -20.56 10.50
CA SER A 77 25.39 -20.21 11.78
C SER A 77 24.40 -19.04 11.61
N GLY A 78 23.17 -19.20 12.10
CA GLY A 78 22.11 -18.19 11.99
C GLY A 78 21.24 -18.29 10.73
N VAL A 79 21.50 -19.22 9.82
CA VAL A 79 20.63 -19.51 8.67
C VAL A 79 19.50 -20.44 9.08
N ILE A 80 18.27 -20.08 8.72
CA ILE A 80 17.08 -20.91 8.91
C ILE A 80 17.00 -21.93 7.77
N ASP A 81 16.85 -23.21 8.10
CA ASP A 81 16.81 -24.28 7.10
C ASP A 81 15.46 -24.31 6.36
N LEU A 82 15.51 -24.28 5.03
CA LEU A 82 14.35 -24.46 4.16
C LEU A 82 14.13 -25.96 3.88
N MET A 83 13.12 -26.54 4.51
CA MET A 83 12.70 -27.93 4.27
C MET A 83 11.95 -28.09 2.95
N ASP A 84 11.03 -27.16 2.67
CA ASP A 84 10.26 -27.10 1.43
C ASP A 84 10.07 -25.64 1.03
N PHE A 85 10.07 -25.37 -0.27
CA PHE A 85 9.87 -24.04 -0.82
C PHE A 85 9.07 -24.14 -2.11
N ARG A 86 7.95 -23.42 -2.17
CA ARG A 86 7.05 -23.43 -3.32
C ARG A 86 6.67 -22.02 -3.71
N LEU A 87 6.86 -21.68 -4.97
CA LEU A 87 6.24 -20.50 -5.55
C LEU A 87 4.74 -20.73 -5.69
N GLN A 88 3.95 -19.81 -5.15
CA GLN A 88 2.52 -19.78 -5.37
C GLN A 88 2.25 -19.03 -6.66
N VAL A 89 1.57 -19.68 -7.59
CA VAL A 89 0.98 -18.99 -8.74
C VAL A 89 -0.24 -18.24 -8.21
N PRO A 90 -0.29 -16.90 -8.30
CA PRO A 90 -1.47 -16.15 -7.93
C PRO A 90 -2.66 -16.65 -8.76
N GLY A 91 -3.81 -16.88 -8.11
CA GLY A 91 -5.01 -17.36 -8.81
C GLY A 91 -5.52 -16.40 -9.90
N ASP A 92 -5.05 -15.15 -9.86
CA ASP A 92 -5.23 -14.14 -10.89
C ASP A 92 -3.85 -13.75 -11.46
N GLN A 93 -3.59 -14.08 -12.73
CA GLN A 93 -2.34 -13.73 -13.41
C GLN A 93 -2.11 -12.22 -13.47
N ALA A 94 -3.17 -11.39 -13.47
CA ALA A 94 -3.02 -9.94 -13.50
C ALA A 94 -2.49 -9.39 -12.16
N ALA A 95 -2.72 -10.10 -11.05
CA ALA A 95 -2.26 -9.68 -9.73
C ALA A 95 -0.74 -9.91 -9.51
N ALA A 96 -0.14 -10.80 -10.32
CA ALA A 96 1.29 -11.10 -10.30
C ALA A 96 2.12 -10.08 -11.07
N ASN A 97 1.53 -9.48 -12.10
CA ASN A 97 2.23 -8.54 -12.97
C ASN A 97 2.56 -7.23 -12.24
N PRO A 98 3.73 -6.63 -12.51
CA PRO A 98 4.08 -5.34 -11.98
C PRO A 98 3.17 -4.24 -12.55
N VAL A 99 3.04 -3.16 -11.80
CA VAL A 99 2.33 -1.94 -12.21
C VAL A 99 3.32 -1.03 -12.94
N LYS A 100 2.97 -0.60 -14.15
CA LYS A 100 3.81 0.31 -14.96
C LYS A 100 3.46 1.78 -14.79
N SER A 101 2.21 2.07 -14.42
CA SER A 101 1.72 3.42 -14.15
C SER A 101 0.79 3.40 -12.94
N LEU A 102 0.92 4.38 -12.04
CA LEU A 102 0.02 4.52 -10.89
C LEU A 102 -0.45 5.97 -10.72
N THR A 103 -1.77 6.13 -10.58
CA THR A 103 -2.43 7.42 -10.29
C THR A 103 -3.27 7.31 -9.03
N VAL A 104 -3.19 8.32 -8.15
CA VAL A 104 -4.02 8.39 -6.95
C VAL A 104 -5.04 9.53 -7.10
N LYS A 105 -6.31 9.19 -7.03
CA LYS A 105 -7.42 10.14 -6.91
C LYS A 105 -7.56 10.59 -5.47
N TYR A 106 -7.64 11.90 -5.26
CA TYR A 106 -7.74 12.54 -3.97
C TYR A 106 -8.83 13.61 -3.96
N ARG A 107 -9.29 13.96 -2.75
CA ARG A 107 -10.37 14.90 -2.43
C ARG A 107 -11.71 14.55 -3.05
N ARG A 108 -12.62 14.04 -2.22
CA ARG A 108 -14.04 14.14 -2.50
C ARG A 108 -14.56 15.54 -2.19
N ASN A 109 -15.33 16.14 -3.10
CA ASN A 109 -15.70 17.54 -2.96
C ASN A 109 -16.74 17.78 -1.84
N TYR A 110 -16.27 18.32 -0.70
CA TYR A 110 -17.10 18.78 0.42
C TYR A 110 -16.92 20.28 0.71
N ARG A 111 -16.46 21.07 -0.27
CA ARG A 111 -16.24 22.51 -0.06
C ARG A 111 -17.55 23.20 0.33
N VAL A 112 -17.54 23.84 1.50
CA VAL A 112 -18.63 24.74 1.93
C VAL A 112 -18.54 26.00 1.07
N MET A 113 -19.55 26.21 0.22
CA MET A 113 -19.63 27.40 -0.62
C MET A 113 -19.89 28.64 0.24
N THR A 114 -19.15 29.70 -0.03
CA THR A 114 -19.43 31.04 0.46
C THR A 114 -20.32 31.79 -0.53
N GLY A 115 -20.95 32.90 -0.12
CA GLY A 115 -21.78 33.71 -1.01
C GLY A 115 -21.03 34.26 -2.25
N GLY A 116 -19.70 34.40 -2.17
CA GLY A 116 -18.87 34.79 -3.32
C GLY A 116 -18.65 33.67 -4.33
N ASP A 117 -18.72 32.41 -3.90
CA ASP A 117 -18.54 31.22 -4.76
C ASP A 117 -19.75 30.95 -5.68
N LEU A 118 -20.86 31.65 -5.42
CA LEU A 118 -22.11 31.57 -6.19
C LEU A 118 -22.25 32.69 -7.23
N GLY A 119 -21.21 33.52 -7.43
CA GLY A 119 -21.21 34.58 -8.44
C GLY A 119 -21.25 34.04 -9.89
N GLY A 120 -21.72 34.87 -10.83
CA GLY A 120 -21.82 34.55 -12.25
C GLY A 120 -23.09 33.80 -12.64
N ASP A 121 -23.59 34.03 -13.86
CA ASP A 121 -24.76 33.32 -14.41
C ASP A 121 -24.36 31.89 -14.83
N ALA A 122 -25.06 30.89 -14.32
CA ALA A 122 -24.80 29.47 -14.60
C ALA A 122 -25.39 29.00 -15.94
N SER A 123 -26.20 29.82 -16.60
CA SER A 123 -26.82 29.51 -17.90
C SER A 123 -25.96 29.91 -19.11
N LEU A 124 -24.84 30.59 -18.88
CA LEU A 124 -23.93 31.09 -19.91
C LEU A 124 -22.72 30.14 -20.06
N PRO A 125 -22.21 29.93 -21.29
CA PRO A 125 -21.09 29.02 -21.54
C PRO A 125 -19.78 29.54 -20.93
N PRO A 126 -18.82 28.66 -20.58
CA PRO A 126 -17.48 29.08 -20.11
C PRO A 126 -16.74 29.91 -21.16
N ILE A 127 -15.96 30.92 -20.73
CA ILE A 127 -15.05 31.66 -21.62
C ILE A 127 -13.91 30.72 -22.03
N ASP A 128 -13.81 30.42 -23.33
CA ASP A 128 -12.85 29.45 -23.88
C ASP A 128 -11.50 30.06 -24.33
N ASP A 129 -11.27 31.37 -24.15
CA ASP A 129 -9.99 32.02 -24.51
C ASP A 129 -9.74 33.27 -23.65
N VAL A 130 -8.70 33.26 -22.81
CA VAL A 130 -8.31 34.38 -21.94
C VAL A 130 -7.01 35.00 -22.41
N GLU A 131 -7.09 36.08 -23.18
CA GLU A 131 -6.07 37.14 -23.16
C GLU A 131 -6.63 38.52 -22.74
N THR A 132 -7.95 38.70 -22.71
CA THR A 132 -8.57 39.95 -22.22
C THR A 132 -9.88 39.65 -21.48
N PRO A 133 -10.12 40.23 -20.28
CA PRO A 133 -11.43 40.15 -19.63
C PRO A 133 -12.51 40.69 -20.57
N SER A 134 -13.47 39.83 -20.92
CA SER A 134 -14.64 40.25 -21.70
C SER A 134 -15.41 41.33 -20.93
N THR A 135 -15.67 42.47 -21.55
CA THR A 135 -16.58 43.51 -21.03
C THR A 135 -18.03 43.25 -21.41
N ASP A 136 -18.32 42.12 -22.06
CA ASP A 136 -19.67 41.73 -22.45
C ASP A 136 -20.42 41.22 -21.21
N PRO A 137 -21.53 41.86 -20.79
CA PRO A 137 -22.30 41.43 -19.62
C PRO A 137 -22.86 40.00 -19.74
N LEU A 138 -22.89 39.40 -20.93
CA LEU A 138 -23.27 37.99 -21.14
C LEU A 138 -22.10 36.99 -21.02
N ASN A 139 -20.86 37.47 -20.96
CA ASN A 139 -19.65 36.65 -20.80
C ASN A 139 -18.73 37.29 -19.75
N TYR A 140 -19.28 37.71 -18.61
CA TYR A 140 -18.54 38.39 -17.55
C TYR A 140 -18.76 37.68 -16.20
N ASP A 141 -17.71 37.07 -15.68
CA ASP A 141 -17.66 36.51 -14.33
C ASP A 141 -16.73 37.34 -13.43
N PRO A 142 -17.23 38.45 -12.84
CA PRO A 142 -16.42 39.35 -12.03
C PRO A 142 -15.93 38.73 -10.71
N VAL A 143 -16.49 37.59 -10.31
CA VAL A 143 -16.27 36.98 -8.99
C VAL A 143 -15.52 35.64 -9.09
N GLY A 144 -15.32 35.10 -10.31
CA GLY A 144 -14.61 33.85 -10.55
C GLY A 144 -15.40 32.59 -10.14
N GLY A 145 -16.74 32.68 -10.13
CA GLY A 145 -17.61 31.58 -9.74
C GLY A 145 -17.62 30.40 -10.72
N TRP A 146 -17.28 30.58 -11.99
CA TRP A 146 -17.20 29.50 -12.97
C TRP A 146 -16.06 28.53 -12.70
N GLU A 147 -14.85 29.03 -12.45
CA GLU A 147 -13.68 28.19 -12.11
C GLU A 147 -13.94 27.40 -10.82
N VAL A 148 -14.58 28.05 -9.85
CA VAL A 148 -15.00 27.41 -8.61
C VAL A 148 -16.04 26.31 -8.88
N ARG A 149 -17.07 26.56 -9.69
CA ARG A 149 -18.06 25.54 -10.08
C ARG A 149 -17.45 24.38 -10.86
N ALA A 150 -16.53 24.66 -11.78
CA ALA A 150 -15.83 23.63 -12.55
C ALA A 150 -14.98 22.74 -11.64
N ALA A 151 -14.23 23.35 -10.72
CA ALA A 151 -13.48 22.61 -9.69
C ALA A 151 -14.40 21.84 -8.73
N LEU A 152 -15.61 22.34 -8.47
CA LEU A 152 -16.61 21.67 -7.62
C LEU A 152 -17.38 20.56 -8.35
N ALA A 153 -17.47 20.60 -9.67
CA ALA A 153 -18.14 19.55 -10.46
C ALA A 153 -17.33 18.25 -10.50
N LEU A 154 -16.03 18.33 -10.19
CA LEU A 154 -15.18 17.15 -10.06
C LEU A 154 -15.49 16.43 -8.74
N ASP A 155 -15.88 15.16 -8.83
CA ASP A 155 -16.05 14.29 -7.64
C ASP A 155 -14.69 13.96 -7.02
N TYR A 156 -13.61 13.91 -7.82
CA TYR A 156 -12.21 13.71 -7.40
C TYR A 156 -11.23 14.54 -8.24
N ALA A 157 -10.12 14.97 -7.62
CA ALA A 157 -8.89 15.36 -8.31
C ALA A 157 -7.95 14.15 -8.44
N ALA A 158 -6.98 14.19 -9.36
CA ALA A 158 -6.00 13.13 -9.56
C ALA A 158 -4.59 13.69 -9.45
N SER A 159 -3.69 12.95 -8.81
CA SER A 159 -2.26 13.25 -8.82
C SER A 159 -1.71 13.14 -10.23
N ASP A 160 -0.54 13.72 -10.49
CA ASP A 160 0.23 13.34 -11.68
C ASP A 160 0.49 11.82 -11.68
N PRO A 161 0.50 11.15 -12.84
CA PRO A 161 0.87 9.74 -12.92
C PRO A 161 2.37 9.57 -12.63
N VAL A 162 2.73 8.43 -12.05
CA VAL A 162 4.12 7.96 -12.04
C VAL A 162 4.23 6.74 -12.94
N ASP A 163 5.15 6.82 -13.89
CA ASP A 163 5.39 5.83 -14.93
C ASP A 163 6.82 5.24 -14.83
N ASP A 164 6.98 3.97 -15.21
CA ASP A 164 8.28 3.33 -15.37
C ASP A 164 8.38 2.62 -16.73
N ASP A 165 9.06 3.26 -17.67
CA ASP A 165 9.27 2.76 -19.03
C ASP A 165 10.06 1.46 -19.07
N THR A 166 10.90 1.19 -18.06
CA THR A 166 11.68 -0.05 -17.97
C THR A 166 10.75 -1.21 -17.65
N VAL A 167 9.85 -1.03 -16.68
CA VAL A 167 8.81 -2.02 -16.33
C VAL A 167 7.88 -2.26 -17.53
N ALA A 168 7.50 -1.20 -18.24
CA ALA A 168 6.67 -1.33 -19.44
C ALA A 168 7.36 -2.12 -20.57
N ALA A 169 8.69 -2.02 -20.69
CA ALA A 169 9.48 -2.74 -21.68
C ALA A 169 9.72 -4.22 -21.29
N ASP A 170 10.06 -4.48 -20.03
CA ASP A 170 10.38 -5.83 -19.53
C ASP A 170 9.11 -6.68 -19.34
N TYR A 171 7.98 -6.06 -19.02
CA TYR A 171 6.72 -6.73 -18.72
C TYR A 171 5.58 -6.20 -19.63
N PRO A 172 5.38 -6.80 -20.82
CA PRO A 172 4.35 -6.34 -21.77
C PRO A 172 2.90 -6.40 -21.26
N LEU A 173 2.65 -7.18 -20.20
CA LEU A 173 1.35 -7.32 -19.54
C LEU A 173 1.25 -6.50 -18.24
N ALA A 174 2.20 -5.59 -17.99
CA ALA A 174 2.16 -4.68 -16.86
C ALA A 174 0.94 -3.76 -16.94
N THR A 175 0.33 -3.53 -15.78
CA THR A 175 -0.98 -2.87 -15.65
C THR A 175 -0.84 -1.42 -15.22
N ASP A 176 -1.82 -0.61 -15.63
CA ASP A 176 -2.02 0.74 -15.12
C ASP A 176 -2.98 0.64 -13.93
N LEU A 177 -2.64 1.29 -12.81
CA LEU A 177 -3.43 1.24 -11.58
C LEU A 177 -3.92 2.62 -11.18
N GLU A 178 -5.22 2.73 -10.97
CA GLU A 178 -5.86 3.92 -10.43
C GLU A 178 -6.49 3.60 -9.08
N ILE A 179 -6.22 4.44 -8.07
CA ILE A 179 -6.69 4.23 -6.70
C ILE A 179 -7.44 5.47 -6.23
N GLU A 180 -8.67 5.28 -5.74
CA GLU A 180 -9.45 6.32 -5.10
C GLU A 180 -9.19 6.35 -3.60
N THR A 181 -8.90 7.54 -3.06
CA THR A 181 -8.52 7.73 -1.65
C THR A 181 -9.34 8.81 -0.97
N GLY A 182 -9.41 8.74 0.36
CA GLY A 182 -9.99 9.79 1.20
C GLY A 182 -9.07 11.00 1.42
N LEU A 183 -7.87 11.00 0.81
CA LEU A 183 -6.85 12.01 1.05
C LEU A 183 -7.33 13.41 0.62
N THR A 184 -7.05 14.40 1.44
CA THR A 184 -7.50 15.79 1.22
C THR A 184 -6.39 16.70 0.72
N THR A 185 -5.23 16.17 0.34
CA THR A 185 -4.11 16.98 -0.16
C THR A 185 -3.43 16.27 -1.33
N GLU A 186 -2.98 17.05 -2.30
CA GLU A 186 -2.23 16.57 -3.47
C GLU A 186 -0.90 15.96 -3.04
N ALA A 187 -0.12 16.67 -2.21
CA ALA A 187 1.14 16.16 -1.69
C ALA A 187 1.01 14.83 -0.93
N GLY A 188 -0.10 14.62 -0.21
CA GLY A 188 -0.38 13.34 0.43
C GLY A 188 -0.70 12.23 -0.56
N ALA A 189 -1.44 12.56 -1.62
CA ALA A 189 -1.78 11.63 -2.71
C ALA A 189 -0.53 11.22 -3.50
N GLU A 190 0.37 12.17 -3.79
CA GLU A 190 1.66 11.91 -4.42
C GLU A 190 2.56 11.03 -3.54
N ALA A 191 2.67 11.32 -2.24
CA ALA A 191 3.45 10.51 -1.33
C ALA A 191 2.93 9.06 -1.21
N LEU A 192 1.60 8.89 -1.18
CA LEU A 192 0.99 7.56 -1.20
C LEU A 192 1.19 6.87 -2.56
N ARG A 193 1.02 7.59 -3.67
CA ARG A 193 1.27 7.12 -5.03
C ARG A 193 2.68 6.57 -5.14
N ASP A 194 3.69 7.34 -4.76
CA ASP A 194 5.10 6.96 -4.86
C ASP A 194 5.43 5.75 -3.99
N LEU A 195 4.88 5.72 -2.77
CA LEU A 195 5.02 4.59 -1.86
C LEU A 195 4.39 3.31 -2.40
N LEU A 196 3.18 3.39 -2.96
CA LEU A 196 2.51 2.25 -3.57
C LEU A 196 3.20 1.82 -4.86
N PHE A 197 3.61 2.77 -5.70
CA PHE A 197 4.31 2.49 -6.95
C PHE A 197 5.63 1.77 -6.69
N ALA A 198 6.43 2.24 -5.73
CA ALA A 198 7.67 1.57 -5.33
C ALA A 198 7.46 0.11 -4.92
N ARG A 199 6.31 -0.21 -4.29
CA ARG A 199 5.95 -1.59 -3.89
C ARG A 199 5.43 -2.43 -5.05
N LEU A 200 4.69 -1.81 -5.96
CA LEU A 200 3.88 -2.50 -6.96
C LEU A 200 4.57 -2.64 -8.31
N LYS A 201 5.65 -1.89 -8.56
CA LYS A 201 6.45 -1.94 -9.80
C LYS A 201 7.37 -3.17 -9.93
N VAL A 202 7.56 -3.92 -8.84
CA VAL A 202 8.37 -5.14 -8.82
C VAL A 202 7.48 -6.36 -9.05
N GLU A 203 7.99 -7.37 -9.77
CA GLU A 203 7.30 -8.63 -9.97
C GLU A 203 7.02 -9.34 -8.63
N ARG A 204 5.74 -9.61 -8.37
CA ARG A 204 5.28 -10.11 -7.08
C ARG A 204 5.37 -11.62 -7.03
N VAL A 205 6.25 -12.10 -6.17
CA VAL A 205 6.42 -13.51 -5.87
C VAL A 205 5.77 -13.80 -4.52
N PHE A 206 4.77 -14.68 -4.58
CA PHE A 206 4.23 -15.31 -3.38
C PHE A 206 4.90 -16.67 -3.22
N ALA A 207 5.35 -16.96 -2.01
CA ALA A 207 5.97 -18.24 -1.72
C ALA A 207 5.47 -18.84 -0.40
N THR A 208 5.51 -20.15 -0.33
CA THR A 208 5.35 -20.90 0.92
C THR A 208 6.65 -21.60 1.23
N ALA A 209 7.20 -21.30 2.40
CA ALA A 209 8.41 -21.92 2.92
C ALA A 209 8.04 -22.76 4.15
N GLN A 210 8.55 -23.99 4.22
CA GLN A 210 8.46 -24.82 5.41
C GLN A 210 9.82 -24.88 6.08
N VAL A 211 9.86 -24.54 7.37
CA VAL A 211 11.07 -24.49 8.17
C VAL A 211 10.91 -25.33 9.44
N PRO A 212 11.99 -25.88 10.02
CA PRO A 212 11.91 -26.59 11.29
C PRO A 212 11.50 -25.64 12.41
N ASN A 213 10.55 -26.06 13.26
CA ASN A 213 10.16 -25.32 14.47
C ASN A 213 11.26 -25.36 15.56
N THR A 214 12.34 -26.11 15.34
CA THR A 214 13.48 -26.23 16.27
C THR A 214 14.52 -25.14 16.06
N ASP A 215 14.43 -24.37 14.98
CA ASP A 215 15.38 -23.30 14.68
C ASP A 215 15.08 -22.06 15.53
N ALA A 216 16.06 -21.65 16.35
CA ALA A 216 15.92 -20.50 17.25
C ALA A 216 15.58 -19.19 16.52
N GLY A 217 15.96 -19.07 15.23
CA GLY A 217 15.60 -17.95 14.37
C GLY A 217 14.09 -17.87 14.07
N VAL A 218 13.40 -19.01 14.02
CA VAL A 218 11.97 -19.07 13.66
C VAL A 218 11.09 -18.52 14.78
N ASP A 219 11.44 -18.74 16.04
CA ASP A 219 10.70 -18.19 17.19
C ASP A 219 10.86 -16.66 17.32
N ALA A 220 11.92 -16.09 16.74
CA ALA A 220 12.13 -14.65 16.68
C ALA A 220 11.32 -13.98 15.56
N LEU A 221 11.03 -14.70 14.46
CA LEU A 221 10.31 -14.16 13.31
C LEU A 221 8.91 -13.66 13.68
N ARG A 222 8.56 -12.49 13.17
CA ARG A 222 7.25 -11.88 13.25
C ARG A 222 6.73 -11.60 11.85
N ARG A 223 5.41 -11.51 11.74
CA ARG A 223 4.78 -11.00 10.52
C ARG A 223 5.17 -9.53 10.32
N GLY A 224 5.56 -9.19 9.10
CA GLY A 224 6.14 -7.90 8.72
C GLY A 224 7.66 -7.89 8.65
N ASP A 225 8.35 -8.90 9.18
CA ASP A 225 9.81 -8.99 9.11
C ASP A 225 10.26 -9.32 7.69
N VAL A 226 11.37 -8.72 7.24
CA VAL A 226 12.03 -9.04 5.98
C VAL A 226 13.02 -10.17 6.20
N VAL A 227 13.01 -11.16 5.32
CA VAL A 227 13.91 -12.32 5.32
C VAL A 227 14.56 -12.46 3.94
N THR A 228 15.85 -12.80 3.90
CA THR A 228 16.53 -13.09 2.62
C THR A 228 16.41 -14.56 2.30
N VAL A 229 15.75 -14.91 1.20
CA VAL A 229 15.57 -16.30 0.74
C VAL A 229 16.61 -16.62 -0.32
N THR A 230 17.37 -17.69 -0.12
CA THR A 230 18.33 -18.22 -1.10
C THR A 230 17.90 -19.61 -1.57
N HIS A 231 17.59 -19.73 -2.87
CA HIS A 231 17.20 -21.00 -3.49
C HIS A 231 17.58 -21.04 -4.99
N PRO A 232 18.66 -21.76 -5.36
CA PRO A 232 19.19 -21.80 -6.73
C PRO A 232 18.19 -22.21 -7.80
N ASP A 233 17.39 -23.25 -7.56
CA ASP A 233 16.44 -23.77 -8.55
C ASP A 233 15.32 -22.77 -8.93
N PHE A 234 15.11 -21.73 -8.10
CA PHE A 234 14.14 -20.67 -8.34
C PHE A 234 14.81 -19.34 -8.76
N GLY A 235 16.11 -19.35 -9.05
CA GLY A 235 16.86 -18.16 -9.46
C GLY A 235 17.17 -17.18 -8.32
N PHE A 236 17.11 -17.63 -7.06
CA PHE A 236 17.40 -16.79 -5.89
C PHE A 236 18.84 -17.00 -5.37
N ASP A 237 19.81 -17.22 -6.26
CA ASP A 237 21.21 -17.51 -5.91
C ASP A 237 21.89 -16.38 -5.11
N THR A 238 21.55 -15.14 -5.42
CA THR A 238 22.10 -13.94 -4.77
C THR A 238 21.33 -13.51 -3.53
N GLY A 239 20.30 -14.27 -3.14
CA GLY A 239 19.36 -13.92 -2.08
C GLY A 239 18.28 -12.93 -2.56
N LYS A 240 17.01 -13.30 -2.36
CA LYS A 240 15.87 -12.43 -2.64
C LYS A 240 15.22 -11.99 -1.31
N PRO A 241 15.07 -10.67 -1.04
CA PRO A 241 14.37 -10.21 0.14
C PRO A 241 12.87 -10.48 0.00
N MET A 242 12.26 -11.01 1.06
CA MET A 242 10.82 -11.30 1.13
C MET A 242 10.29 -10.96 2.51
N VAL A 243 9.09 -10.40 2.61
CA VAL A 243 8.40 -10.12 3.87
C VAL A 243 7.59 -11.34 4.31
N VAL A 244 7.63 -11.64 5.61
CA VAL A 244 6.79 -12.67 6.23
C VAL A 244 5.37 -12.13 6.41
N ILE A 245 4.43 -12.63 5.60
CA ILE A 245 3.00 -12.23 5.65
C ILE A 245 2.15 -13.20 6.48
N GLY A 246 2.60 -14.44 6.67
CA GLY A 246 1.86 -15.46 7.43
C GLY A 246 2.79 -16.44 8.13
N ILE A 247 2.41 -16.87 9.34
CA ILE A 247 3.11 -17.91 10.10
C ILE A 247 2.06 -18.89 10.60
N THR A 248 2.14 -20.14 10.13
CA THR A 248 1.25 -21.23 10.55
C THR A 248 2.08 -22.37 11.11
N ARG A 249 1.82 -22.77 12.35
CA ARG A 249 2.47 -23.95 12.93
C ARG A 249 1.68 -25.19 12.53
N LEU A 250 2.29 -26.06 11.74
CA LEU A 250 1.65 -27.30 11.28
C LEU A 250 1.81 -28.36 12.38
N GLY A 251 0.71 -28.95 12.84
CA GLY A 251 0.76 -30.17 13.67
C GLY A 251 -0.10 -30.27 14.93
N GLU A 252 -1.14 -29.46 15.15
CA GLU A 252 -2.18 -29.84 16.13
C GLU A 252 -3.09 -30.93 15.52
N GLY A 253 -2.62 -32.19 15.50
CA GLY A 253 -3.47 -33.35 15.16
C GLY A 253 -2.85 -34.50 14.35
N GLY A 254 -1.53 -34.57 14.16
CA GLY A 254 -0.90 -35.68 13.41
C GLY A 254 0.47 -36.09 13.97
N ALA A 255 0.93 -37.30 13.61
CA ALA A 255 2.11 -37.98 14.16
C ALA A 255 3.45 -37.20 14.01
N SER A 256 3.45 -36.09 13.27
CA SER A 256 4.53 -35.11 13.16
C SER A 256 4.24 -33.91 14.09
N GLY A 257 4.19 -34.15 15.40
CA GLY A 257 3.77 -33.14 16.37
C GLY A 257 4.61 -31.85 16.29
N GLY A 258 4.01 -30.75 15.83
CA GLY A 258 4.52 -29.38 15.97
C GLY A 258 5.96 -29.11 15.52
N ARG A 259 6.52 -29.91 14.59
CA ARG A 259 7.93 -29.80 14.17
C ARG A 259 8.19 -28.87 13.01
N VAL A 260 7.14 -28.40 12.33
CA VAL A 260 7.25 -27.61 11.10
C VAL A 260 6.45 -26.32 11.23
N VAL A 261 7.06 -25.22 10.85
CA VAL A 261 6.42 -23.92 10.69
C VAL A 261 6.31 -23.64 9.19
N GLU A 262 5.10 -23.35 8.74
CA GLU A 262 4.84 -22.85 7.40
C GLU A 262 4.81 -21.33 7.42
N LEU A 263 5.69 -20.73 6.62
CA LEU A 263 5.79 -19.31 6.39
C LEU A 263 5.19 -18.98 5.03
N ARG A 264 4.31 -17.97 5.00
CA ARG A 264 3.85 -17.34 3.76
C ARG A 264 4.67 -16.09 3.56
N LEU A 265 5.33 -16.00 2.40
CA LEU A 265 6.29 -14.97 2.07
C LEU A 265 5.80 -14.16 0.86
N TRP A 266 6.19 -12.89 0.84
CA TRP A 266 5.86 -11.94 -0.24
C TRP A 266 7.11 -11.10 -0.59
N GLY A 267 7.49 -11.04 -1.87
CA GLY A 267 8.55 -10.14 -2.34
C GLY A 267 8.79 -10.22 -3.84
#